data_AF-A0A353QT58-F1
#
_entry.id   AF-A0A353QT58-F1
#
_cell.length_a   1.000
_cell.length_b   1.000
_cell.length_c   1.000
_cell.angle_alpha   90.00
_cell.angle_beta   90.00
_cell.angle_gamma   90.00
#
_symmetry.space_group_name_H-M   'P 1'
#
loop_
_entity.id
_entity.type
_entity.pdbx_description
1 polymer ?
#
loop_
_entity_poly.entity_id
_entity_poly.type
_entity_poly.pdbx_seq_one_letter_code
_entity_poly.pdbx_strand_id
1 'polypeptide(L)'
;VLVKVAAKEENRSEILRIAEIFDAKIVDATPKTYTLEAMGDDIKIRSMIELLRAVGIRELVRSGKVAISREMQLNNTSSTSR
;
A
#
# COMPACT_ATOMS: atom_id res chain seq x y z
N VAL A 1 0.80 1.54 5.31
CA VAL A 1 -0.47 2.19 5.71
C VAL A 1 -1.54 1.14 5.73
N LEU A 2 -2.39 1.17 6.75
CA LEU A 2 -3.61 0.38 6.81
C LEU A 2 -4.80 1.31 6.68
N VAL A 3 -5.73 0.98 5.79
CA VAL A 3 -6.95 1.77 5.59
C VAL A 3 -8.16 0.85 5.55
N LYS A 4 -9.11 1.09 6.44
CA LYS A 4 -10.39 0.40 6.45
C LYS A 4 -11.43 1.26 5.76
N VAL A 5 -12.12 0.70 4.78
CA VAL A 5 -13.14 1.39 3.99
C VAL A 5 -14.48 0.67 4.08
N ALA A 6 -15.57 1.42 3.88
CA ALA A 6 -16.90 0.84 3.75
C ALA A 6 -17.01 0.10 2.41
N ALA A 7 -17.42 -1.17 2.44
CA ALA A 7 -17.53 -2.04 1.27
C ALA A 7 -19.00 -2.29 0.90
N LYS A 8 -19.73 -1.22 0.58
CA LYS A 8 -21.07 -1.32 0.00
C LYS A 8 -21.00 -2.06 -1.33
N GLU A 9 -22.06 -2.79 -1.67
CA GLU A 9 -22.11 -3.63 -2.88
C GLU A 9 -21.72 -2.88 -4.15
N GLU A 10 -22.22 -1.65 -4.31
CA GLU A 10 -21.92 -0.73 -5.42
C GLU A 10 -20.43 -0.34 -5.54
N ASN A 11 -19.69 -0.29 -4.43
CA ASN A 11 -18.31 0.22 -4.40
C ASN A 11 -17.26 -0.90 -4.30
N ARG A 12 -17.65 -2.16 -4.10
CA ARG A 12 -16.71 -3.27 -3.88
C ARG A 12 -15.72 -3.44 -5.04
N SER A 13 -16.24 -3.46 -6.27
CA SER A 13 -15.41 -3.61 -7.46
C SER A 13 -14.43 -2.44 -7.63
N GLU A 14 -14.84 -1.24 -7.25
CA GLU A 14 -13.98 -0.05 -7.30
C GLU A 14 -12.87 -0.12 -6.24
N ILE A 15 -13.18 -0.53 -5.01
CA ILE A 15 -12.16 -0.72 -3.96
C ILE A 15 -11.11 -1.73 -4.40
N LEU A 16 -11.53 -2.86 -4.97
CA LEU A 16 -10.62 -3.90 -5.45
C LEU A 16 -9.74 -3.39 -6.61
N ARG A 17 -10.31 -2.61 -7.53
CA ARG A 17 -9.55 -1.98 -8.62
C ARG A 17 -8.54 -0.95 -8.09
N ILE A 18 -8.92 -0.13 -7.11
CA ILE A 18 -7.99 0.80 -6.45
C ILE A 18 -6.87 0.00 -5.78
N ALA A 19 -7.19 -1.09 -5.07
CA ALA A 19 -6.18 -1.92 -4.46
C ALA A 19 -5.18 -2.46 -5.49
N GLU A 20 -5.67 -2.96 -6.63
CA GLU A 20 -4.85 -3.44 -7.75
C GLU A 20 -3.94 -2.35 -8.33
N ILE A 21 -4.48 -1.16 -8.65
CA ILE A 21 -3.70 -0.04 -9.22
C ILE A 21 -2.54 0.38 -8.32
N PHE A 22 -2.74 0.32 -7.00
CA PHE A 22 -1.75 0.76 -6.02
C PHE A 22 -0.90 -0.38 -5.44
N ASP A 23 -1.01 -1.60 -5.98
CA ASP A 23 -0.39 -2.82 -5.44
C ASP A 23 -0.68 -3.03 -3.94
N ALA A 24 -1.85 -2.58 -3.49
CA ALA A 24 -2.30 -2.73 -2.12
C ALA A 24 -2.89 -4.13 -1.90
N LYS A 25 -2.66 -4.69 -0.72
CA LYS A 25 -3.17 -6.00 -0.32
C LYS A 25 -4.45 -5.85 0.48
N ILE A 26 -5.46 -6.65 0.17
CA ILE A 26 -6.64 -6.81 1.04
C ILE A 26 -6.23 -7.74 2.18
N VAL A 27 -6.15 -7.21 3.40
CA VAL A 27 -5.74 -7.96 4.60
C VAL A 27 -6.92 -8.41 5.46
N ASP A 28 -8.08 -7.81 5.28
CA ASP A 28 -9.34 -8.23 5.90
C ASP A 28 -10.52 -7.86 4.98
N ALA A 29 -11.52 -8.73 4.92
CA ALA A 29 -12.71 -8.55 4.10
C ALA A 29 -13.98 -9.05 4.80
N THR A 30 -14.95 -8.16 4.97
CA THR A 30 -16.28 -8.47 5.50
C THR A 30 -17.36 -7.99 4.54
N PRO A 31 -18.64 -8.37 4.74
CA PRO A 31 -19.73 -7.84 3.93
C PRO A 31 -19.90 -6.32 3.99
N LYS A 32 -19.34 -5.65 5.01
CA LYS A 32 -19.51 -4.20 5.22
C LYS A 32 -18.23 -3.40 5.08
N THR A 33 -17.06 -4.03 5.13
CA THR A 33 -15.77 -3.34 5.16
C THR A 33 -14.67 -4.15 4.51
N TYR A 34 -13.72 -3.47 3.87
CA TYR A 34 -12.41 -4.02 3.50
C TYR A 34 -11.32 -3.26 4.22
N THR A 35 -10.25 -3.96 4.59
CA THR A 35 -9.01 -3.35 5.10
C THR A 35 -7.90 -3.59 4.09
N LEU A 36 -7.30 -2.50 3.62
CA LEU A 36 -6.21 -2.51 2.65
C LEU A 36 -4.89 -2.17 3.37
N GLU A 37 -3.84 -2.91 3.03
CA GLU A 37 -2.46 -2.60 3.36
C GLU A 37 -1.72 -2.11 2.12
N ALA A 38 -1.11 -0.92 2.20
CA ALA A 38 -0.28 -0.38 1.13
C ALA A 38 1.05 0.13 1.64
N MET A 39 2.09 -0.04 0.82
CA MET A 39 3.43 0.49 1.05
C MET A 39 3.90 1.25 -0.19
N GLY A 40 4.69 2.30 0.02
CA GLY A 40 5.18 3.15 -1.06
C GLY A 40 5.63 4.50 -0.55
N ASP A 41 6.03 5.36 -1.49
CA ASP A 41 6.31 6.76 -1.18
C ASP A 41 5.03 7.52 -0.76
N ASP A 42 5.21 8.73 -0.24
CA ASP A 42 4.10 9.53 0.27
C ASP A 42 3.10 9.93 -0.82
N ILE A 43 3.56 10.10 -2.06
CA ILE A 43 2.72 10.49 -3.20
C ILE A 43 1.78 9.33 -3.56
N LYS A 44 2.32 8.12 -3.75
CA LYS A 44 1.54 6.91 -4.05
C LYS A 44 0.48 6.69 -2.98
N ILE A 45 0.88 6.77 -1.71
CA ILE A 45 -0.01 6.52 -0.58
C ILE A 45 -1.09 7.60 -0.46
N ARG A 46 -0.74 8.87 -0.65
CA ARG A 46 -1.72 9.98 -0.60
C ARG A 46 -2.74 9.86 -1.73
N SER A 47 -2.30 9.58 -2.95
CA SER A 47 -3.19 9.41 -4.11
C SER A 47 -4.18 8.25 -3.90
N MET A 48 -3.72 7.11 -3.36
CA MET A 48 -4.60 6.00 -3.02
C MET A 48 -5.67 6.41 -1.98
N ILE A 49 -5.25 7.10 -0.91
CA ILE A 49 -6.16 7.56 0.14
C ILE A 49 -7.21 8.51 -0.43
N GLU A 50 -6.83 9.46 -1.29
CA GLU A 50 -7.79 10.40 -1.90
C GLU A 50 -8.87 9.69 -2.74
N LEU A 51 -8.51 8.65 -3.50
CA LEU A 51 -9.51 7.85 -4.22
C LEU A 51 -10.41 7.08 -3.25
N LEU A 52 -9.85 6.48 -2.20
CA LEU A 52 -10.62 5.74 -1.20
C LEU A 52 -11.53 6.64 -0.36
N ARG A 53 -11.29 7.96 -0.27
CA ARG A 53 -12.20 8.90 0.40
C ARG A 53 -13.58 8.92 -0.26
N ALA A 54 -13.65 8.82 -1.59
CA ALA A 54 -14.92 8.80 -2.33
C ALA A 54 -15.78 7.59 -1.96
N VAL A 55 -15.15 6.46 -1.64
CA VAL A 55 -15.82 5.22 -1.24
C VAL A 55 -16.27 5.24 0.23
N GLY A 56 -15.51 5.94 1.08
CA GLY A 56 -15.80 6.12 2.50
C GLY A 56 -14.80 5.40 3.40
N ILE A 57 -13.78 6.13 3.87
CA ILE A 57 -12.79 5.65 4.84
C ILE A 57 -13.42 5.63 6.23
N ARG A 58 -13.30 4.49 6.92
CA ARG A 58 -13.71 4.31 8.33
C ARG A 58 -12.56 4.50 9.30
N GLU A 59 -11.40 3.93 8.97
CA GLU A 59 -10.20 4.00 9.81
C GLU A 59 -8.97 4.15 8.92
N LEU A 60 -7.98 4.93 9.37
CA LEU A 60 -6.73 5.14 8.67
C LEU A 60 -5.58 5.13 9.68
N VAL A 61 -4.61 4.23 9.48
CA VAL A 61 -3.42 4.13 10.30
C VAL A 61 -2.18 4.27 9.42
N ARG A 62 -1.31 5.22 9.77
CA ARG A 62 -0.03 5.45 9.09
C ARG A 62 1.11 5.32 10.10
N SER A 63 2.15 4.56 9.74
CA SER A 63 3.38 4.40 10.52
C SER A 63 4.30 5.62 10.46
N GLY A 64 4.02 6.60 9.58
CA GLY A 64 5.01 7.59 9.16
C GLY A 64 6.09 6.99 8.26
N LYS A 65 7.17 7.74 8.01
CA LYS A 65 8.33 7.27 7.27
C LYS A 65 9.16 6.35 8.16
N VAL A 66 9.42 5.14 7.69
CA VAL A 66 10.30 4.16 8.34
C VAL A 66 11.41 3.83 7.35
N ALA A 67 12.66 3.85 7.81
CA ALA A 67 13.82 3.59 6.97
C ALA A 67 14.87 2.77 7.73
N ILE A 68 15.57 1.91 7.00
CA ILE A 68 16.73 1.16 7.47
C ILE A 68 17.81 1.35 6.41
N SER A 69 19.06 1.57 6.83
CA SER A 69 20.20 1.67 5.91
C SER A 69 20.36 0.38 5.13
N ARG A 70 20.59 0.48 3.82
CA ARG A 70 20.92 -0.70 3.01
C ARG A 70 22.30 -1.21 3.39
N GLU A 71 22.45 -2.53 3.43
CA GLU A 71 23.77 -3.15 3.54
C GLU A 71 24.57 -2.85 2.26
N MET A 72 25.84 -2.48 2.42
CA MET A 72 26.76 -2.35 1.30
C MET A 72 27.19 -3.73 0.85
N GLN A 73 26.81 -4.14 -0.37
CA GLN A 73 27.40 -5.30 -1.01
C GLN A 73 28.82 -4.95 -1.46
N LEU A 74 29.82 -5.55 -0.82
CA LEU A 74 31.19 -5.53 -1.30
C LEU A 74 31.25 -6.38 -2.57
N ASN A 75 31.19 -5.74 -3.73
CA ASN A 75 31.37 -6.40 -5.01
C ASN A 75 32.82 -6.91 -5.06
N ASN A 76 33.01 -8.23 -4.92
CA ASN A 76 34.29 -8.88 -5.15
C ASN A 76 34.60 -8.83 -6.65
N THR A 77 35.08 -7.71 -7.16
CA THR A 77 35.84 -7.68 -8.41
C THR A 77 37.19 -8.32 -8.14
N SER A 78 37.24 -9.65 -8.20
CA SER A 78 38.47 -10.39 -8.33
C SER A 78 39.17 -9.91 -9.61
N SER A 79 40.29 -9.23 -9.39
CA SER A 79 41.30 -8.88 -10.38
C SER A 79 41.68 -10.09 -11.24
N THR A 80 41.19 -10.12 -12.48
CA THR A 80 41.90 -10.85 -13.55
C THR A 80 42.76 -9.84 -14.28
N SER A 81 43.90 -9.52 -13.67
CA SER A 81 45.06 -9.00 -14.38
C SER A 81 46.04 -10.16 -14.51
N ARG A 82 46.03 -10.82 -15.66
CA ARG A 82 47.14 -11.52 -16.31
C ARG A 82 46.68 -12.16 -17.61
#